data_AF-A0A7C5Y6R3-F1
#
_entry.id   AF-A0A7C5Y6R3-F1
#
_cell.length_a   1.000
_cell.length_b   1.000
_cell.length_c   1.000
_cell.angle_alpha   90.00
_cell.angle_beta   90.00
_cell.angle_gamma   90.00
#
_symmetry.space_group_name_H-M   'P 1'
#
loop_
_entity.id
_entity.type
_entity.pdbx_description
1 polymer ?
#
loop_
_entity_poly.entity_id
_entity_poly.type
_entity_poly.pdbx_seq_one_letter_code
_entity_poly.pdbx_strand_id
1 'polypeptide(L)'
;TLLNSEQLGTQLALAKHGRPSLTVTFPQIDEYHIGQFFMYYEMATAIAGDLLNINPYDQPGVELGKKITYALMGRNGFEEFNYSESASKRIEIE
;
A
#
# COMPACT_ATOMS: atom_id res chain seq x y z
N THR A 1 11.37 29.99 -1.92
CA THR A 1 12.10 29.45 -3.09
C THR A 1 11.09 29.20 -4.20
N LEU A 2 11.54 29.04 -5.45
CA LEU A 2 10.65 28.68 -6.56
C LEU A 2 9.81 27.42 -6.21
N LEU A 3 10.48 26.37 -5.71
CA LEU A 3 9.84 25.12 -5.31
C LEU A 3 8.74 25.29 -4.26
N ASN A 4 8.97 26.08 -3.20
CA ASN A 4 7.96 26.30 -2.16
C ASN A 4 6.76 27.11 -2.70
N SER A 5 7.01 28.04 -3.63
CA SER A 5 5.93 28.78 -4.28
C SER A 5 5.08 27.87 -5.18
N GLU A 6 5.70 26.92 -5.88
CA GLU A 6 4.98 25.93 -6.70
C GLU A 6 4.17 24.95 -5.85
N GLN A 7 4.71 24.49 -4.72
CA GLN A 7 3.96 23.66 -3.74
C GLN A 7 2.71 24.39 -3.25
N LEU A 8 2.86 25.64 -2.81
CA LEU A 8 1.73 26.45 -2.33
C LEU A 8 0.72 26.73 -3.46
N GLY A 9 1.19 27.07 -4.67
CA GLY A 9 0.33 27.29 -5.82
C GLY A 9 -0.54 26.07 -6.15
N THR A 10 0.05 24.87 -6.09
CA THR A 10 -0.66 23.61 -6.30
C THR A 10 -1.67 23.33 -5.19
N GLN A 11 -1.28 23.53 -3.93
CA GLN A 11 -2.18 23.38 -2.77
C GLN A 11 -3.40 24.30 -2.90
N LEU A 12 -3.20 25.56 -3.27
CA LEU A 12 -4.27 26.54 -3.46
C LEU A 12 -5.18 26.17 -4.64
N ALA A 13 -4.61 25.66 -5.74
CA ALA A 13 -5.40 25.19 -6.88
C ALA A 13 -6.30 24.00 -6.50
N LEU A 14 -5.78 23.02 -5.76
CA LEU A 14 -6.57 21.88 -5.26
C LEU A 14 -7.70 22.34 -4.33
N ALA A 15 -7.40 23.23 -3.38
CA ALA A 15 -8.39 23.81 -2.47
C ALA A 15 -9.50 24.55 -3.23
N LYS A 16 -9.14 25.35 -4.26
CA LYS A 16 -10.11 26.06 -5.10
C LYS A 16 -11.08 25.12 -5.82
N HIS A 17 -10.65 23.89 -6.13
CA HIS A 17 -11.47 22.86 -6.76
C HIS A 17 -12.09 21.86 -5.78
N GLY A 18 -12.09 22.17 -4.47
CA GLY A 18 -12.69 21.31 -3.45
C GLY A 18 -12.00 19.95 -3.32
N ARG A 19 -10.72 19.85 -3.69
CA ARG A 19 -9.93 18.63 -3.57
C ARG A 19 -9.17 18.66 -2.24
N PRO A 20 -9.49 17.78 -1.28
CA PRO A 20 -8.81 17.79 0.01
C PRO A 20 -7.33 17.41 -0.17
N SER A 21 -6.46 18.10 0.55
CA SER A 21 -5.03 17.84 0.60
C SER A 21 -4.47 18.07 2.01
N LEU A 22 -3.36 17.42 2.31
CA LEU A 22 -2.63 17.53 3.57
C LEU A 22 -1.16 17.83 3.26
N THR A 23 -0.50 18.60 4.13
CA THR A 23 0.93 18.93 4.00
C THR A 23 1.65 18.54 5.29
N VAL A 24 2.75 17.80 5.15
CA VAL A 24 3.71 17.54 6.24
C VAL A 24 4.98 18.33 5.93
N THR A 25 5.34 19.26 6.82
CA THR A 25 6.50 20.13 6.62
C THR A 25 7.69 19.63 7.44
N PHE A 26 8.83 19.47 6.77
CA PHE A 26 10.10 19.08 7.38
C PHE A 26 10.96 20.33 7.60
N PRO A 27 11.45 20.59 8.83
CA PRO A 27 12.43 21.65 9.07
C PRO A 27 13.74 21.42 8.30
N GLN A 28 14.17 20.15 8.25
CA GLN A 28 15.33 19.67 7.50
C GLN A 28 15.16 18.19 7.17
N ILE A 29 15.95 17.70 6.21
CA ILE A 29 15.98 16.28 5.85
C ILE A 29 17.18 15.65 6.56
N ASP A 30 16.91 14.96 7.66
CA ASP A 30 17.89 14.24 8.47
C ASP A 30 17.27 13.01 9.12
N GLU A 31 18.07 12.21 9.82
CA GLU A 31 17.64 10.97 10.47
C GLU A 31 16.60 11.23 11.57
N TYR A 32 16.68 12.38 12.24
CA TYR A 32 15.78 12.74 13.33
C TYR A 32 14.36 13.00 12.84
N HIS A 33 14.19 13.84 11.82
CA HIS A 33 12.89 14.19 11.28
C HIS A 33 12.29 13.05 10.44
N ILE A 34 13.13 12.24 9.80
CA ILE A 34 12.67 11.01 9.12
C ILE A 34 12.18 9.98 10.14
N GLY A 35 12.86 9.81 11.29
CA GLY A 35 12.39 8.96 12.38
C GLY A 35 11.03 9.40 12.93
N GLN A 36 10.82 10.72 13.09
CA GLN A 36 9.51 11.26 13.45
C GLN A 36 8.45 10.89 12.41
N PHE A 37 8.76 11.05 11.12
CA PHE A 37 7.82 10.72 10.04
C PHE A 37 7.38 9.26 10.06
N PHE A 38 8.30 8.32 10.26
CA PHE A 38 7.95 6.90 10.39
C PHE A 38 7.02 6.66 11.58
N MET A 39 7.40 7.13 12.77
CA MET A 39 6.59 6.93 13.99
C MET A 39 5.19 7.54 13.84
N TYR A 40 5.08 8.73 13.25
CA TYR A 40 3.78 9.37 12.99
C TYR A 40 2.89 8.53 12.07
N TYR A 41 3.43 8.01 10.95
CA TYR A 41 2.63 7.25 10.00
C TYR A 41 2.36 5.81 10.44
N GLU A 42 3.25 5.18 11.21
CA GLU A 42 2.99 3.90 11.88
C GLU A 42 1.81 4.03 12.85
N MET A 43 1.84 5.06 13.70
CA MET A 43 0.75 5.33 14.63
C MET A 43 -0.54 5.73 13.90
N ALA A 44 -0.47 6.53 12.83
CA ALA A 44 -1.62 6.87 12.01
C ALA A 44 -2.25 5.62 11.37
N THR A 45 -1.44 4.65 10.94
CA THR A 45 -1.91 3.38 10.38
C THR A 45 -2.65 2.55 11.44
N ALA A 46 -2.09 2.45 12.65
CA ALA A 46 -2.72 1.75 13.76
C ALA A 46 -4.08 2.37 14.14
N ILE A 47 -4.12 3.71 14.28
CA ILE A 47 -5.35 4.45 14.57
C ILE A 47 -6.37 4.29 13.42
N ALA A 48 -5.93 4.36 12.16
CA ALA A 48 -6.81 4.17 11.02
C ALA A 48 -7.42 2.76 11.00
N GLY A 49 -6.67 1.72 11.36
CA GLY A 49 -7.18 0.36 11.49
C GLY A 49 -8.32 0.27 12.51
N ASP A 50 -8.13 0.86 13.69
CA ASP A 50 -9.16 0.94 14.74
C ASP A 50 -10.41 1.71 14.27
N LEU A 51 -10.23 2.89 13.68
CA LEU A 51 -11.33 3.70 13.13
C LEU A 51 -12.13 2.98 12.03
N LEU A 52 -11.46 2.14 11.23
CA LEU A 52 -12.07 1.36 10.16
C LEU A 52 -12.61 0.00 10.65
N ASN A 53 -12.47 -0.34 11.93
CA ASN A 53 -12.82 -1.65 12.51
C ASN A 53 -12.17 -2.85 11.79
N ILE A 54 -10.89 -2.71 11.45
CA ILE A 54 -10.09 -3.78 10.84
C ILE A 54 -8.83 -4.04 11.66
N ASN A 55 -8.19 -5.18 11.45
CA ASN A 55 -6.86 -5.45 12.01
C ASN A 55 -5.79 -4.81 11.12
N PRO A 56 -5.06 -3.77 11.57
CA PRO A 56 -3.99 -3.17 10.77
C PRO A 56 -2.69 -3.99 10.76
N TYR A 57 -2.64 -5.10 11.50
CA TYR A 57 -1.42 -5.88 11.73
C TYR A 57 -1.41 -7.25 11.05
N ASP A 58 -2.41 -7.57 10.22
CA ASP A 58 -2.45 -8.82 9.45
C ASP A 58 -2.51 -8.61 7.93
N GLN A 59 -2.33 -9.72 7.20
CA GLN A 59 -2.28 -9.74 5.74
C GLN A 59 -2.76 -11.09 5.15
N PRO A 60 -3.92 -11.64 5.56
CA PRO A 60 -4.34 -13.00 5.18
C PRO A 60 -4.46 -13.21 3.66
N GLY A 61 -4.76 -12.15 2.90
CA GLY A 61 -4.95 -12.20 1.45
C GLY A 61 -3.70 -12.59 0.64
N VAL A 62 -2.49 -12.52 1.22
CA VAL A 62 -1.25 -12.83 0.50
C VAL A 62 -0.93 -14.32 0.47
N GLU A 63 -1.53 -15.11 1.36
CA GLU A 63 -1.12 -16.50 1.59
C GLU A 63 -1.53 -17.44 0.46
N LEU A 64 -2.69 -17.22 -0.16
CA LEU A 64 -3.15 -18.04 -1.28
C LEU A 64 -2.19 -17.93 -2.47
N GLY A 65 -1.75 -16.72 -2.81
CA GLY A 65 -0.77 -16.50 -3.87
C GLY A 65 0.53 -17.28 -3.62
N LYS A 66 1.07 -17.22 -2.40
CA LYS A 66 2.27 -17.97 -2.00
C LYS A 66 2.07 -19.48 -2.13
N LYS A 67 0.95 -20.01 -1.65
CA LYS A 67 0.63 -21.45 -1.71
C LYS A 67 0.58 -21.97 -3.15
N ILE A 68 -0.08 -21.22 -4.04
CA ILE A 68 -0.14 -21.55 -5.47
C ILE A 68 1.26 -21.51 -6.09
N THR A 69 2.06 -20.48 -5.80
CA THR A 69 3.45 -20.40 -6.28
C THR A 69 4.28 -21.60 -5.82
N TYR A 70 4.16 -22.01 -4.54
CA TYR A 70 4.83 -23.19 -4.03
C TYR A 70 4.40 -24.47 -4.75
N ALA A 71 3.11 -24.63 -5.03
CA ALA A 71 2.59 -25.76 -5.79
C ALA A 71 3.13 -25.81 -7.22
N LEU A 72 3.12 -24.66 -7.92
CA LEU A 72 3.63 -24.53 -9.29
C LEU A 72 5.15 -24.77 -9.38
N MET A 73 5.89 -24.45 -8.32
CA MET A 73 7.32 -24.73 -8.21
C MET A 73 7.64 -26.16 -7.75
N GLY A 74 6.63 -27.01 -7.55
CA GLY A 74 6.82 -28.41 -7.13
C GLY A 74 7.29 -28.57 -5.69
N ARG A 75 6.97 -27.63 -4.80
CA ARG A 75 7.31 -27.75 -3.37
C ARG A 75 6.40 -28.79 -2.70
N ASN A 76 7.02 -29.81 -2.10
CA ASN A 76 6.31 -30.85 -1.36
C ASN A 76 5.38 -30.28 -0.27
N GLY A 77 4.16 -30.83 -0.17
CA GLY A 77 3.15 -30.44 0.82
C GLY A 77 2.23 -29.29 0.38
N PHE A 78 2.30 -28.85 -0.88
CA PHE A 78 1.44 -27.81 -1.46
C PHE A 78 0.69 -28.30 -2.71
N GLU A 79 0.70 -29.62 -2.97
CA GLU A 79 0.13 -30.23 -4.19
C GLU A 79 -1.36 -29.90 -4.36
N GLU A 80 -2.10 -29.77 -3.26
CA GLU A 80 -3.52 -29.40 -3.26
C GLU A 80 -3.82 -27.99 -3.83
N PHE A 81 -2.82 -27.11 -3.88
CA PHE A 81 -2.94 -25.75 -4.41
C PHE A 81 -2.48 -25.65 -5.88
N ASN A 82 -2.19 -26.78 -6.54
CA ASN A 82 -1.84 -26.77 -7.96
C ASN A 82 -3.10 -26.66 -8.84
N TYR A 83 -3.44 -25.43 -9.21
CA TYR A 83 -4.62 -25.11 -10.00
C TYR A 83 -4.38 -25.08 -11.52
N SER A 84 -3.25 -25.59 -12.01
CA SER A 84 -2.82 -25.50 -13.43
C SER A 84 -3.89 -25.96 -14.43
N GLU A 85 -4.72 -26.94 -14.07
CA GLU A 85 -5.75 -27.50 -14.96
C GLU A 85 -7.15 -26.88 -14.79
N SER A 86 -7.36 -26.02 -13.79
CA SER A 86 -8.70 -25.57 -13.37
C SER A 86 -9.22 -24.28 -14.04
N ALA A 87 -8.45 -23.68 -14.96
CA ALA A 87 -8.87 -22.49 -15.71
C ALA A 87 -9.90 -22.83 -16.81
N SER A 88 -11.14 -23.14 -16.41
CA SER A 88 -12.21 -23.68 -17.29
C SER A 88 -12.89 -22.70 -18.26
N LYS A 89 -12.30 -21.54 -18.60
CA LYS A 89 -12.68 -20.76 -19.79
C LYS A 89 -11.46 -20.10 -20.39
N ARG A 90 -10.79 -20.84 -21.28
CA ARG A 90 -9.66 -20.35 -22.07
C ARG A 90 -10.21 -19.70 -23.35
N ILE A 91 -10.10 -18.39 -23.46
CA ILE A 91 -10.36 -17.65 -24.71
C ILE A 91 -9.00 -17.10 -25.14
N GLU A 92 -8.35 -17.80 -26.05
CA GLU A 92 -7.08 -17.39 -26.68
C GLU A 92 -7.40 -17.02 -28.14
N ILE A 93 -6.89 -15.88 -28.61
CA ILE A 93 -6.94 -15.46 -30.01
C ILE A 93 -5.47 -15.31 -30.42
N GLU A 94 -5.02 -16.16 -31.35
CA GLU A 94 -3.70 -16.09 -31.97
C GLU A 94 -3.68 -15.12 -33.16
#